data_AF-A0AAX6GU10-F1
#
_entry.id   AF-A0AAX6GU10-F1
#
_cell.length_a   1.000
_cell.length_b   1.000
_cell.length_c   1.000
_cell.angle_alpha   90.00
_cell.angle_beta   90.00
_cell.angle_gamma   90.00
#
_symmetry.space_group_name_H-M   'P 1'
#
loop_
_entity.id
_entity.type
_entity.pdbx_description
1 polymer ?
#
loop_
_entity_poly.entity_id
_entity_poly.type
_entity_poly.pdbx_seq_one_letter_code
_entity_poly.pdbx_strand_id
1 'polypeptide(L)'
;MSIMGHMIKIMPYSSFRLNLSISSPYNAAFHGDEMNMLVPQSFETRAEVLELMMVPKCIVSPQSNWPVMGIVQDTLLGCRKIAKRDFY
;
A
#
# COMPACT_ATOMS: atom_id res chain seq x y z
N MET A 1 -0.45 6.74 -8.29
CA MET A 1 0.97 6.59 -7.88
C MET A 1 1.34 5.14 -8.09
N SER A 2 2.09 4.82 -9.14
CA SER A 2 2.15 3.44 -9.67
C SER A 2 3.45 2.68 -9.36
N ILE A 3 4.48 3.35 -8.82
CA ILE A 3 5.71 2.75 -8.32
C ILE A 3 6.00 3.35 -6.94
N MET A 4 6.16 2.50 -5.93
CA MET A 4 6.50 2.89 -4.55
C MET A 4 7.39 1.81 -3.92
N GLY A 5 8.19 2.19 -2.93
CA GLY A 5 9.08 1.31 -2.19
C GLY A 5 8.37 0.55 -1.07
N HIS A 6 8.69 -0.74 -0.95
CA HIS A 6 8.16 -1.64 0.08
C HIS A 6 9.29 -2.37 0.80
N MET A 7 9.07 -2.71 2.06
CA MET A 7 9.96 -3.62 2.80
C MET A 7 9.61 -5.07 2.49
N ILE A 8 10.61 -5.88 2.17
CA ILE A 8 10.41 -7.29 1.83
C ILE A 8 10.11 -8.09 3.10
N LYS A 9 9.08 -8.93 3.04
CA LYS A 9 8.81 -9.99 4.02
C LYS A 9 8.66 -11.32 3.29
N ILE A 10 9.54 -12.27 3.61
CA ILE A 10 9.51 -13.61 3.02
C ILE A 10 8.31 -14.36 3.59
N MET A 11 7.48 -14.92 2.72
CA MET A 11 6.32 -15.72 3.09
C MET A 11 6.20 -16.95 2.17
N PRO A 12 5.53 -18.03 2.62
CA PRO A 12 5.23 -19.17 1.75
C PRO A 12 4.33 -18.76 0.57
N TYR A 13 4.21 -19.67 -0.41
CA TYR A 13 3.43 -19.56 -1.66
C TYR A 13 4.04 -18.62 -2.72
N SER A 14 3.46 -18.63 -3.92
CA SER A 14 4.01 -18.00 -5.13
C SER A 14 3.21 -16.77 -5.57
N SER A 15 2.78 -15.93 -4.63
CA SER A 15 2.06 -14.68 -4.93
C SER A 15 2.53 -13.54 -4.04
N PHE A 16 2.49 -12.32 -4.58
CA PHE A 16 2.76 -11.13 -3.78
C PHE A 16 1.62 -10.86 -2.81
N ARG A 17 1.99 -10.42 -1.60
CA ARG A 17 1.06 -10.00 -0.57
C ARG A 17 1.31 -8.55 -0.24
N LEU A 18 0.25 -7.76 -0.26
CA LEU A 18 0.27 -6.32 -0.08
C LEU A 18 -0.84 -5.92 0.90
N ASN A 19 -0.67 -4.77 1.57
CA ASN A 19 -1.71 -4.21 2.44
C ASN A 19 -2.90 -3.74 1.59
N LEU A 20 -4.14 -4.05 2.00
CA LEU A 20 -5.35 -3.66 1.24
C LEU A 20 -5.44 -2.16 0.97
N SER A 21 -4.96 -1.30 1.87
CA SER A 21 -4.98 0.16 1.70
C SER A 21 -4.14 0.66 0.51
N ILE A 22 -3.23 -0.18 -0.01
CA ILE A 22 -2.39 0.12 -1.17
C ILE A 22 -3.07 -0.23 -2.51
N SER A 23 -4.23 -0.89 -2.49
CA SER A 23 -4.90 -1.28 -3.72
C SER A 23 -5.37 -0.06 -4.52
N SER A 24 -5.85 0.99 -3.84
CA SER A 24 -6.30 2.25 -4.45
C SER A 24 -5.22 2.97 -5.27
N PRO A 25 -4.01 3.27 -4.74
CA PRO A 25 -3.00 3.97 -5.53
C PRO A 25 -2.45 3.15 -6.71
N TYR A 26 -2.49 1.82 -6.63
CA TYR A 26 -2.10 0.92 -7.72
C TYR A 26 -3.23 0.54 -8.66
N ASN A 27 -4.48 0.91 -8.34
CA ASN A 27 -5.68 0.45 -9.04
C ASN A 27 -5.74 -1.09 -9.19
N ALA A 28 -5.38 -1.81 -8.13
CA ALA A 28 -5.34 -3.27 -8.09
C ALA A 28 -6.62 -3.85 -7.47
N ALA A 29 -7.08 -5.00 -7.94
CA ALA A 29 -8.31 -5.65 -7.48
C ALA A 29 -8.21 -7.18 -7.25
N PHE A 30 -7.00 -7.72 -7.05
CA PHE A 30 -6.71 -9.10 -6.59
C PHE A 30 -7.47 -10.23 -7.33
N HIS A 31 -7.89 -10.01 -8.58
CA HIS A 31 -8.67 -10.96 -9.39
C HIS A 31 -7.79 -11.65 -10.45
N GLY A 32 -6.49 -11.76 -10.19
CA GLY A 32 -5.48 -12.26 -11.12
C GLY A 32 -4.48 -11.20 -11.60
N ASP A 33 -4.48 -10.00 -11.01
CA ASP A 33 -3.53 -8.94 -11.35
C ASP A 33 -2.07 -9.38 -11.12
N GLU A 34 -1.22 -9.10 -12.11
CA GLU A 34 0.23 -9.31 -12.03
C GLU A 34 0.93 -7.98 -11.74
N MET A 35 2.00 -8.02 -10.93
CA MET A 35 2.78 -6.84 -10.56
C MET A 35 4.26 -7.08 -10.75
N ASN A 36 4.96 -6.06 -11.26
CA ASN A 36 6.40 -6.09 -11.41
C ASN A 36 7.11 -5.70 -10.10
N MET A 37 8.21 -6.39 -9.79
CA MET A 37 9.10 -6.04 -8.69
C MET A 37 10.48 -5.67 -9.24
N LEU A 38 10.98 -4.51 -8.83
CA LEU A 38 12.32 -4.04 -9.15
C LEU A 38 13.16 -4.04 -7.87
N VAL A 39 14.37 -4.58 -7.94
CA VAL A 39 15.29 -4.66 -6.80
C VAL A 39 16.45 -3.69 -7.01
N PRO A 40 16.53 -2.57 -6.24
CA PRO A 40 17.66 -1.65 -6.30
C PRO A 40 18.99 -2.35 -5.95
N GLN A 41 20.01 -2.16 -6.79
CA GLN A 41 21.31 -2.84 -6.64
C GLN A 41 22.34 -2.00 -5.88
N SER A 42 22.41 -0.68 -6.14
CA SER A 42 23.39 0.22 -5.51
C SER A 42 22.90 0.74 -4.15
N PHE A 43 23.84 1.15 -3.30
CA PHE A 43 23.49 1.73 -1.99
C PHE A 43 22.79 3.07 -2.14
N GLU A 44 23.18 3.87 -3.13
CA GLU A 44 22.58 5.16 -3.44
C GLU A 44 21.12 4.99 -3.83
N THR A 45 20.81 4.09 -4.77
CA THR A 45 19.42 3.86 -5.20
C THR A 45 18.58 3.23 -4.10
N ARG A 46 19.18 2.37 -3.25
CA ARG A 46 18.50 1.87 -2.05
C ARG A 46 18.13 3.01 -1.10
N ALA A 47 19.05 3.95 -0.86
CA ALA A 47 18.80 5.12 -0.04
C ALA A 47 17.72 6.02 -0.66
N GLU A 48 17.74 6.25 -1.97
CA GLU A 48 16.71 7.04 -2.67
C GLU A 48 15.31 6.42 -2.53
N VAL A 49 15.19 5.10 -2.71
CA VAL A 49 13.90 4.41 -2.55
C VAL A 49 13.40 4.51 -1.11
N LEU A 50 14.30 4.29 -0.13
CA LEU A 50 13.98 4.42 1.30
C LEU A 50 13.60 5.86 1.68
N GLU A 51 14.28 6.84 1.09
CA GLU A 51 14.13 8.22 1.48
C GLU A 51 13.00 8.97 0.77
N LEU A 52 12.68 8.60 -0.47
CA LEU A 52 11.74 9.36 -1.31
C LEU A 52 10.49 8.57 -1.69
N MET A 53 10.64 7.26 -1.93
CA MET A 53 9.60 6.48 -2.60
C MET A 53 8.85 5.50 -1.69
N MET A 54 9.26 5.38 -0.43
CA MET A 54 8.59 4.45 0.51
C MET A 54 7.12 4.78 0.64
N VAL A 55 6.27 3.74 0.64
CA VAL A 55 4.81 3.87 0.76
C VAL A 55 4.35 4.89 1.83
N PRO A 56 4.88 4.92 3.07
CA PRO A 56 4.46 5.91 4.07
C PRO A 56 4.73 7.37 3.68
N LYS A 57 5.72 7.63 2.82
CA LYS A 57 6.05 8.95 2.30
C LYS A 57 5.20 9.34 1.09
N CYS A 58 4.43 8.39 0.55
CA CYS A 58 3.56 8.55 -0.61
C CYS A 58 2.06 8.46 -0.23
N ILE A 59 1.66 8.73 1.02
CA ILE A 59 0.24 8.66 1.41
C ILE A 59 -0.58 9.78 0.76
N VAL A 60 -0.03 11.00 0.69
CA VAL A 60 -0.69 12.17 0.11
C VAL A 60 -0.16 12.42 -1.30
N SER A 61 -1.07 12.57 -2.26
CA SER A 61 -0.69 12.88 -3.64
C SER A 61 -0.55 14.38 -3.84
N PRO A 62 0.55 14.88 -4.44
CA PRO A 62 0.69 16.28 -4.81
C PRO A 62 -0.29 16.71 -5.91
N GLN A 63 -0.84 15.77 -6.69
CA GLN A 63 -1.79 16.08 -7.77
C GLN A 63 -3.08 16.73 -7.25
N SER A 64 -3.59 16.24 -6.13
CA SER A 64 -4.84 16.71 -5.53
C SER A 64 -4.62 17.36 -4.16
N ASN A 65 -3.46 17.20 -3.54
CA ASN A 65 -3.23 17.51 -2.12
C ASN A 65 -4.18 16.73 -1.19
N TRP A 66 -4.54 15.50 -1.58
CA TRP A 66 -5.39 14.59 -0.82
C TRP A 66 -4.73 13.23 -0.59
N PRO A 67 -5.06 12.53 0.52
CA PRO A 67 -4.62 11.17 0.75
C PRO A 67 -5.18 10.23 -0.32
N VAL A 68 -4.31 9.39 -0.89
CA VAL A 68 -4.69 8.35 -1.86
C VAL A 68 -4.74 6.95 -1.24
N MET A 69 -4.37 6.83 0.03
CA MET A 69 -4.44 5.61 0.83
C MET A 69 -5.37 5.84 2.01
N GLY A 70 -6.16 4.83 2.36
CA GLY A 70 -7.10 4.91 3.47
C GLY A 70 -7.64 3.54 3.86
N ILE A 71 -8.51 3.54 4.86
CA ILE A 71 -9.20 2.32 5.29
C ILE A 71 -10.26 1.96 4.24
N VAL A 72 -10.18 0.76 3.70
CA VAL A 72 -11.04 0.25 2.61
C VAL A 72 -11.70 -1.07 2.98
N GLN A 73 -12.70 -1.47 2.18
CA GLN A 73 -13.35 -2.78 2.24
C GLN A 73 -13.87 -3.13 3.65
N ASP A 74 -13.60 -4.35 4.13
CA ASP A 74 -14.14 -4.88 5.37
C ASP A 74 -13.68 -4.09 6.58
N THR A 75 -12.45 -3.56 6.58
CA THR A 75 -11.93 -2.76 7.70
C THR A 75 -12.76 -1.48 7.87
N LEU A 76 -13.19 -0.84 6.78
CA LEU A 76 -14.02 0.36 6.85
C LEU A 76 -15.40 0.06 7.46
N LEU A 77 -16.01 -1.05 7.03
CA LEU A 77 -17.28 -1.52 7.58
C LEU A 77 -17.15 -1.95 9.05
N GLY A 78 -16.04 -2.60 9.40
CA GLY A 78 -15.70 -3.00 10.76
C GLY A 78 -15.54 -1.80 11.68
N CYS A 79 -14.76 -0.80 11.28
CA CYS A 79 -14.59 0.46 12.01
C CYS A 79 -15.94 1.13 12.30
N ARG A 80 -16.83 1.20 11.30
CA ARG A 80 -18.18 1.76 11.50
C ARG A 80 -18.98 0.98 12.53
N LYS A 81 -18.94 -0.37 12.49
CA LYS A 81 -19.71 -1.21 13.42
C LYS A 81 -19.20 -1.08 14.85
N ILE A 82 -17.87 -1.11 15.03
CA ILE A 82 -17.21 -0.97 16.34
C ILE A 82 -17.45 0.41 16.94
N ALA A 83 -17.45 1.46 16.12
CA ALA A 83 -17.65 2.84 16.58
C ALA A 83 -19.12 3.19 16.90
N LYS A 84 -20.07 2.25 16.80
CA LYS A 84 -21.46 2.50 17.21
C LYS A 84 -21.54 2.60 18.73
N ARG A 85 -22.36 3.54 19.22
CA ARG A 85 -22.59 3.75 20.66
C ARG A 85 -23.05 2.47 21.38
N ASP A 86 -23.82 1.63 20.70
CA ASP A 86 -24.42 0.42 21.27
C ASP A 86 -23.57 -0.83 21.06
N PHE A 87 -22.31 -0.68 20.62
CA PHE A 87 -21.37 -1.78 20.46
C PHE A 87 -20.65 -2.02 21.79
N TYR A 88 -20.95 -3.15 22.43
CA TYR A 88 -20.35 -3.62 23.70
C TYR A 88 -19.68 -4.98 23.52
#